data_AF-A0A7D7LHL2-F1
#
_entry.id   AF-A0A7D7LHL2-F1
#
_cell.length_a   1.000
_cell.length_b   1.000
_cell.length_c   1.000
_cell.angle_alpha   90.00
_cell.angle_beta   90.00
_cell.angle_gamma   90.00
#
_symmetry.space_group_name_H-M   'P 1'
#
loop_
_entity.id
_entity.type
_entity.pdbx_description
1 polymer ?
#
loop_
_entity_poly.entity_id
_entity_poly.type
_entity_poly.pdbx_seq_one_letter_code
_entity_poly.pdbx_strand_id
1 'polypeptide(L)'
;MTSLSEEISQKLNIYKRNYAEYTKCLIRGREIVLNGRPEEKVRQLFIYFLVNQSGLFPNEIDIRVESNNHDIELYKTAENEYFKPYCPPLMIVEVKREEENLRNHEKQIERYLNKSCSEIGILYNYHQIIAYIKKDTVFTDNNLNSLEDIPPLILQSSNKLDKNLLEFEKAVNGSFDSFVYLVNQYGKYKLNRIVFRLKGEQLPIVGSFFKFQDNKLYYDIYFQDVKKQQSCDFQDFEKLVSIIY
;
A
#
# COMPACT_ATOMS: atom_id res chain seq x y z
N MET A 1 -19.21 -11.87 23.99
CA MET A 1 -18.52 -12.14 22.73
C MET A 1 -18.88 -13.56 22.31
N THR A 2 -19.30 -13.76 21.07
CA THR A 2 -19.37 -15.10 20.47
C THR A 2 -17.98 -15.71 20.44
N SER A 3 -17.87 -17.03 20.48
CA SER A 3 -16.56 -17.69 20.34
C SER A 3 -16.05 -17.55 18.90
N LEU A 4 -14.71 -17.58 18.72
CA LEU A 4 -14.08 -17.60 17.40
C LEU A 4 -14.66 -18.71 16.50
N SER A 5 -14.91 -19.88 17.09
CA SER A 5 -15.45 -21.04 16.37
C SER A 5 -16.89 -20.83 15.88
N GLU A 6 -17.73 -20.16 16.67
CA GLU A 6 -19.10 -19.81 16.27
C GLU A 6 -19.07 -18.79 15.11
N GLU A 7 -18.27 -17.73 15.24
CA GLU A 7 -18.15 -16.72 14.17
C GLU A 7 -17.65 -17.33 12.86
N ILE A 8 -16.65 -18.21 12.94
CA ILE A 8 -16.12 -18.93 11.78
C ILE A 8 -17.20 -19.77 11.12
N SER A 9 -17.99 -20.50 11.90
CA SER A 9 -19.07 -21.34 11.37
C SER A 9 -20.20 -20.53 10.73
N GLN A 10 -20.42 -19.30 11.18
CA GLN A 10 -21.43 -18.40 10.62
C GLN A 10 -20.97 -17.65 9.38
N LYS A 11 -19.71 -17.20 9.35
CA LYS A 11 -19.18 -16.31 8.30
C LYS A 11 -18.46 -17.07 7.18
N LEU A 12 -17.74 -18.14 7.51
CA LEU A 12 -16.92 -18.86 6.54
C LEU A 12 -17.68 -20.08 5.99
N ASN A 13 -17.53 -20.34 4.70
CA ASN A 13 -18.04 -21.56 4.09
C ASN A 13 -17.08 -22.73 4.39
N ILE A 14 -17.35 -23.43 5.49
CA ILE A 14 -16.54 -24.55 5.96
C ILE A 14 -17.14 -25.86 5.49
N TYR A 15 -16.31 -26.72 4.90
CA TYR A 15 -16.67 -28.09 4.57
C TYR A 15 -15.60 -29.07 5.04
N LYS A 16 -15.99 -30.34 5.20
CA LYS A 16 -15.12 -31.39 5.71
C LYS A 16 -14.70 -32.34 4.58
N ARG A 17 -13.41 -32.64 4.51
CA ARG A 17 -12.82 -33.66 3.60
C ARG A 17 -11.75 -34.43 4.37
N ASN A 18 -11.86 -35.76 4.40
CA ASN A 18 -10.91 -36.64 5.09
C ASN A 18 -10.60 -36.20 6.54
N TYR A 19 -11.65 -35.94 7.32
CA TYR A 19 -11.57 -35.51 8.74
C TYR A 19 -10.91 -34.13 8.98
N ALA A 20 -10.60 -33.38 7.93
CA ALA A 20 -10.14 -32.00 8.03
C ALA A 20 -11.21 -31.02 7.52
N GLU A 21 -11.25 -29.86 8.15
CA GLU A 21 -12.05 -28.68 7.84
C GLU A 21 -11.28 -27.76 6.91
N TYR A 22 -11.96 -27.35 5.86
CA TYR A 22 -11.43 -26.49 4.82
C TYR A 22 -12.34 -25.29 4.62
N THR A 23 -11.75 -24.19 4.17
CA THR A 23 -12.47 -23.04 3.63
C THR A 23 -11.79 -22.58 2.34
N LYS A 24 -12.51 -21.86 1.48
CA LYS A 24 -11.91 -21.19 0.31
C LYS A 24 -11.50 -19.77 0.72
N CYS A 25 -10.22 -19.45 0.60
CA CYS A 25 -9.76 -18.08 0.86
C CYS A 25 -10.30 -17.13 -0.22
N LEU A 26 -11.02 -16.08 0.21
CA LEU A 26 -11.69 -15.12 -0.69
C LEU A 26 -10.72 -14.38 -1.60
N ILE A 27 -9.51 -14.09 -1.10
CA ILE A 27 -8.47 -13.37 -1.86
C ILE A 27 -7.63 -14.31 -2.72
N ARG A 28 -7.15 -15.42 -2.15
CA ARG A 28 -6.23 -16.34 -2.86
C ARG A 28 -6.95 -17.31 -3.81
N GLY A 29 -8.26 -17.45 -3.70
CA GLY A 29 -9.07 -18.35 -4.53
C GLY A 29 -8.83 -19.85 -4.32
N ARG A 30 -7.98 -20.25 -3.35
CA ARG A 30 -7.61 -21.65 -3.07
C ARG A 30 -8.20 -22.18 -1.77
N GLU A 31 -8.32 -23.51 -1.68
CA GLU A 31 -8.71 -24.21 -0.45
C GLU A 31 -7.61 -24.08 0.62
N ILE A 32 -8.02 -23.86 1.87
CA ILE A 32 -7.14 -23.76 3.03
C ILE A 32 -7.65 -24.67 4.14
N VAL A 33 -6.74 -25.45 4.73
CA VAL A 33 -7.00 -26.28 5.91
C VAL A 33 -7.06 -25.41 7.17
N LEU A 34 -8.08 -25.59 8.01
CA LEU A 34 -8.24 -24.86 9.26
C LEU A 34 -7.80 -25.63 10.51
N ASN A 35 -7.79 -26.96 10.48
CA ASN A 35 -7.35 -27.76 11.63
C ASN A 35 -5.87 -27.53 11.94
N GLY A 36 -5.56 -27.36 13.23
CA GLY A 36 -4.18 -27.12 13.69
C GLY A 36 -3.59 -25.78 13.27
N ARG A 37 -4.38 -24.87 12.70
CA ARG A 37 -3.96 -23.54 12.25
C ARG A 37 -4.82 -22.44 12.89
N PRO A 38 -4.68 -22.20 14.20
CA PRO A 38 -5.51 -21.22 14.93
C PRO A 38 -5.36 -19.79 14.38
N GLU A 39 -4.16 -19.41 13.93
CA GLU A 39 -3.92 -18.10 13.34
C GLU A 39 -4.58 -17.94 11.96
N GLU A 40 -4.63 -19.02 11.15
CA GLU A 40 -5.32 -19.00 9.85
C GLU A 40 -6.82 -18.75 9.99
N LYS A 41 -7.42 -19.29 11.06
CA LYS A 41 -8.82 -19.01 11.40
C LYS A 41 -9.08 -17.52 11.62
N VAL A 42 -8.23 -16.86 12.40
CA VAL A 42 -8.29 -15.41 12.64
C VAL A 42 -8.05 -14.64 11.34
N ARG A 43 -7.06 -15.04 10.54
CA ARG A 43 -6.77 -14.45 9.22
C ARG A 43 -7.97 -14.50 8.28
N GLN A 44 -8.63 -15.65 8.17
CA GLN A 44 -9.79 -15.80 7.28
C GLN A 44 -11.00 -14.98 7.74
N LEU A 45 -11.23 -14.82 9.05
CA LEU A 45 -12.25 -13.90 9.55
C LEU A 45 -11.92 -12.44 9.24
N PHE A 46 -10.67 -12.03 9.41
CA PHE A 46 -10.26 -10.66 9.07
C PHE A 46 -10.45 -10.38 7.58
N ILE A 47 -10.05 -11.32 6.72
CA ILE A 47 -10.30 -11.25 5.27
C ILE A 47 -11.80 -11.17 4.97
N TYR A 48 -12.63 -11.99 5.64
CA TYR A 48 -14.08 -11.92 5.46
C TYR A 48 -14.63 -10.53 5.79
N PHE A 49 -14.19 -9.93 6.90
CA PHE A 49 -14.56 -8.56 7.24
C PHE A 49 -14.14 -7.58 6.15
N LEU A 50 -12.87 -7.63 5.71
CA LEU A 50 -12.38 -6.72 4.66
C LEU A 50 -13.20 -6.83 3.37
N VAL A 51 -13.49 -8.05 2.93
CA VAL A 51 -14.14 -8.30 1.63
C VAL A 51 -15.65 -8.04 1.68
N ASN A 52 -16.32 -8.43 2.77
CA ASN A 52 -17.80 -8.49 2.80
C ASN A 52 -18.45 -7.45 3.71
N GLN A 53 -17.70 -6.80 4.61
CA GLN A 53 -18.28 -5.95 5.66
C GLN A 53 -17.67 -4.55 5.72
N SER A 54 -16.41 -4.38 5.32
CA SER A 54 -15.70 -3.09 5.44
C SER A 54 -16.25 -1.99 4.53
N GLY A 55 -16.91 -2.36 3.42
CA GLY A 55 -17.33 -1.44 2.37
C GLY A 55 -16.22 -0.97 1.42
N LEU A 56 -14.96 -1.39 1.63
CA LEU A 56 -13.79 -0.88 0.87
C LEU A 56 -13.41 -1.74 -0.36
N PHE A 57 -14.09 -2.85 -0.61
CA PHE A 57 -13.70 -3.84 -1.63
C PHE A 57 -14.76 -3.95 -2.75
N PRO A 58 -14.39 -4.30 -4.02
CA PRO A 58 -13.06 -4.43 -4.61
C PRO A 58 -12.50 -3.18 -5.31
N ASN A 59 -13.27 -2.09 -5.38
CA ASN A 59 -12.92 -0.98 -6.27
C ASN A 59 -11.82 -0.06 -5.72
N GLU A 60 -11.60 -0.04 -4.40
CA GLU A 60 -10.73 0.95 -3.76
C GLU A 60 -9.41 0.36 -3.23
N ILE A 61 -9.40 -0.92 -2.84
CA ILE A 61 -8.26 -1.57 -2.17
C ILE A 61 -7.91 -2.93 -2.80
N ASP A 62 -6.63 -3.10 -3.13
CA ASP A 62 -6.00 -4.38 -3.43
C ASP A 62 -5.51 -5.04 -2.12
N ILE A 63 -5.89 -6.30 -1.91
CA ILE A 63 -5.57 -7.07 -0.71
C ILE A 63 -4.60 -8.17 -1.09
N ARG A 64 -3.43 -8.19 -0.44
CA ARG A 64 -2.43 -9.26 -0.60
C ARG A 64 -2.34 -10.07 0.69
N VAL A 65 -2.27 -11.39 0.56
CA VAL A 65 -2.25 -12.32 1.69
C VAL A 65 -0.96 -13.13 1.64
N GLU A 66 -0.26 -13.23 2.77
CA GLU A 66 1.05 -13.91 2.91
C GLU A 66 2.13 -13.35 1.98
N SER A 67 2.15 -12.03 1.75
CA SER A 67 3.18 -11.35 0.96
C SER A 67 4.28 -10.78 1.86
N ASN A 68 5.54 -10.80 1.39
CA ASN A 68 6.69 -10.20 2.07
C ASN A 68 6.92 -10.66 3.53
N ASN A 69 6.45 -11.87 3.90
CA ASN A 69 6.42 -12.41 5.27
C ASN A 69 5.44 -11.71 6.23
N HIS A 70 4.47 -10.97 5.69
CA HIS A 70 3.35 -10.39 6.42
C HIS A 70 2.07 -11.19 6.13
N ASP A 71 1.13 -11.17 7.05
CA ASP A 71 -0.13 -11.91 6.86
C ASP A 71 -1.03 -11.27 5.83
N ILE A 72 -1.25 -9.95 5.92
CA ILE A 72 -2.08 -9.20 5.00
C ILE A 72 -1.46 -7.82 4.76
N GLU A 73 -1.41 -7.41 3.51
CA GLU A 73 -1.04 -6.05 3.09
C GLU A 73 -2.19 -5.45 2.28
N LEU A 74 -2.54 -4.19 2.58
CA LEU A 74 -3.57 -3.44 1.86
C LEU A 74 -2.90 -2.36 1.01
N TYR A 75 -3.27 -2.27 -0.26
CA TYR A 75 -2.78 -1.26 -1.20
C TYR A 75 -3.96 -0.52 -1.83
N LYS A 76 -3.77 0.73 -2.23
CA LYS A 76 -4.76 1.41 -3.07
C LYS A 76 -4.77 0.78 -4.46
N THR A 77 -5.95 0.53 -5.01
CA THR A 77 -6.07 0.08 -6.40
C THR A 77 -5.55 1.18 -7.34
N ALA A 78 -4.72 0.81 -8.31
CA ALA A 78 -4.20 1.78 -9.28
C ALA A 78 -5.31 2.20 -10.26
N GLU A 79 -5.65 3.49 -10.27
CA GLU A 79 -6.72 4.04 -11.10
C GLU A 79 -6.26 4.52 -12.48
N ASN A 80 -4.95 4.79 -12.65
CA ASN A 80 -4.39 5.37 -13.87
C ASN A 80 -3.19 4.55 -14.38
N GLU A 81 -3.17 4.19 -15.66
CA GLU A 81 -2.09 3.38 -16.24
C GLU A 81 -0.75 4.11 -16.39
N TYR A 82 -0.78 5.44 -16.47
CA TYR A 82 0.38 6.32 -16.59
C TYR A 82 0.84 6.89 -15.25
N PHE A 83 0.07 6.71 -14.18
CA PHE A 83 0.43 7.12 -12.83
C PHE A 83 0.36 5.92 -11.87
N LYS A 84 1.44 5.15 -11.87
CA LYS A 84 1.65 3.98 -11.01
C LYS A 84 3.00 4.10 -10.30
N PRO A 85 3.26 5.18 -9.54
CA PRO A 85 4.49 5.26 -8.76
C PRO A 85 4.54 4.13 -7.73
N TYR A 86 5.74 3.87 -7.18
CA TYR A 86 5.88 3.02 -6.02
C TYR A 86 5.07 3.59 -4.88
N CYS A 87 4.12 2.79 -4.39
CA CYS A 87 3.33 3.11 -3.21
C CYS A 87 3.59 2.02 -2.16
N PRO A 88 4.00 2.39 -0.93
CA PRO A 88 4.03 1.42 0.17
C PRO A 88 2.60 0.93 0.46
N PRO A 89 2.44 -0.20 1.18
CA PRO A 89 1.13 -0.60 1.69
C PRO A 89 0.46 0.56 2.44
N LEU A 90 -0.85 0.74 2.24
CA LEU A 90 -1.68 1.60 3.08
C LEU A 90 -1.70 1.10 4.52
N MET A 91 -1.68 -0.22 4.68
CA MET A 91 -1.73 -0.89 5.97
C MET A 91 -1.11 -2.27 5.88
N ILE A 92 -0.42 -2.67 6.96
CA ILE A 92 -0.01 -4.06 7.20
C ILE A 92 -0.84 -4.59 8.35
N VAL A 93 -1.37 -5.80 8.21
CA VAL A 93 -2.06 -6.49 9.29
C VAL A 93 -1.28 -7.77 9.58
N GLU A 94 -0.96 -7.96 10.85
CA GLU A 94 -0.36 -9.17 11.38
C GLU A 94 -1.36 -9.79 12.36
N VAL A 95 -1.73 -11.03 12.10
CA VAL A 95 -2.66 -11.77 12.95
C VAL A 95 -1.93 -12.65 13.95
N LYS A 96 -2.60 -12.92 15.07
CA LYS A 96 -2.12 -13.83 16.12
C LYS A 96 -3.22 -14.77 16.53
N ARG A 97 -2.85 -15.79 17.31
CA ARG A 97 -3.80 -16.75 17.88
C ARG A 97 -4.63 -16.06 18.96
N GLU A 98 -5.86 -16.53 19.17
CA GLU A 98 -6.82 -15.90 20.10
C GLU A 98 -6.29 -15.75 21.53
N GLU A 99 -5.45 -16.67 21.96
CA GLU A 99 -4.85 -16.72 23.29
C GLU A 99 -3.60 -15.83 23.46
N GLU A 100 -3.03 -15.30 22.38
CA GLU A 100 -1.80 -14.54 22.45
C GLU A 100 -2.02 -13.09 22.89
N ASN A 101 -1.11 -12.59 23.74
CA ASN A 101 -1.06 -11.18 24.09
C ASN A 101 -0.41 -10.37 22.97
N LEU A 102 -1.21 -9.57 22.27
CA LEU A 102 -0.76 -8.76 21.15
C LEU A 102 0.42 -7.82 21.48
N ARG A 103 0.52 -7.33 22.72
CA ARG A 103 1.61 -6.42 23.14
C ARG A 103 2.99 -7.06 23.04
N ASN A 104 3.08 -8.39 23.11
CA ASN A 104 4.35 -9.10 22.91
C ASN A 104 4.87 -9.01 21.47
N HIS A 105 4.03 -8.60 20.51
CA HIS A 105 4.34 -8.55 19.09
C HIS A 105 4.54 -7.11 18.55
N GLU A 106 4.59 -6.11 19.44
CA GLU A 106 4.84 -4.71 19.08
C GLU A 106 6.11 -4.53 18.23
N LYS A 107 7.24 -5.11 18.67
CA LYS A 107 8.50 -5.00 17.91
C LYS A 107 8.47 -5.70 16.56
N GLN A 108 7.59 -6.68 16.38
CA GLN A 108 7.39 -7.32 15.09
C GLN A 108 6.69 -6.37 14.13
N ILE A 109 5.59 -5.73 14.54
CA ILE A 109 4.84 -4.81 13.68
C ILE A 109 5.64 -3.53 13.38
N GLU A 110 6.33 -2.95 14.36
CA GLU A 110 7.22 -1.80 14.14
C GLU A 110 8.28 -2.09 13.06
N ARG A 111 8.88 -3.29 13.09
CA ARG A 111 9.85 -3.73 12.09
C ARG A 111 9.24 -3.84 10.70
N TYR A 112 8.02 -4.36 10.59
CA TYR A 112 7.30 -4.46 9.31
C TYR A 112 6.98 -3.08 8.74
N LEU A 113 6.51 -2.15 9.56
CA LEU A 113 6.26 -0.75 9.16
C LEU A 113 7.54 -0.03 8.72
N ASN A 114 8.66 -0.29 9.39
CA ASN A 114 9.96 0.23 8.98
C ASN A 114 10.44 -0.32 7.63
N LYS A 115 10.32 -1.64 7.42
CA LYS A 115 10.81 -2.30 6.20
C LYS A 115 9.96 -1.98 4.97
N SER A 116 8.64 -1.91 5.14
CA SER A 116 7.69 -1.66 4.05
C SER A 116 7.46 -0.19 3.74
N CYS A 117 7.90 0.70 4.64
CA CYS A 117 7.53 2.11 4.66
C CYS A 117 6.00 2.36 4.80
N SER A 118 5.23 1.38 5.28
CA SER A 118 3.83 1.58 5.67
C SER A 118 3.74 2.47 6.91
N GLU A 119 2.73 3.33 6.95
CA GLU A 119 2.43 4.22 8.08
C GLU A 119 1.47 3.56 9.10
N ILE A 120 0.73 2.52 8.69
CA ILE A 120 -0.31 1.89 9.53
C ILE A 120 -0.07 0.40 9.66
N GLY A 121 -0.08 -0.08 10.90
CA GLY A 121 0.01 -1.49 11.26
C GLY A 121 -1.15 -1.91 12.16
N ILE A 122 -1.70 -3.10 11.96
CA ILE A 122 -2.72 -3.69 12.84
C ILE A 122 -2.17 -5.00 13.40
N LEU A 123 -2.24 -5.15 14.71
CA LEU A 123 -2.18 -6.45 15.38
C LEU A 123 -3.60 -6.91 15.70
N TYR A 124 -3.93 -8.15 15.34
CA TYR A 124 -5.27 -8.70 15.53
C TYR A 124 -5.27 -10.16 15.97
N ASN A 125 -5.96 -10.48 17.06
CA ASN A 125 -6.11 -11.86 17.55
C ASN A 125 -7.58 -12.24 17.73
N TYR A 126 -8.50 -11.67 16.94
CA TYR A 126 -9.94 -11.80 17.12
C TYR A 126 -10.53 -11.02 18.30
N HIS A 127 -9.96 -11.14 19.50
CA HIS A 127 -10.47 -10.47 20.70
C HIS A 127 -10.02 -9.02 20.88
N GLN A 128 -8.84 -8.71 20.37
CA GLN A 128 -8.19 -7.42 20.50
C GLN A 128 -7.71 -6.96 19.12
N ILE A 129 -7.77 -5.64 18.93
CA ILE A 129 -7.24 -4.97 17.76
C ILE A 129 -6.38 -3.82 18.26
N ILE A 130 -5.11 -3.80 17.89
CA ILE A 130 -4.20 -2.69 18.22
C ILE A 130 -3.72 -2.08 16.92
N ALA A 131 -4.03 -0.80 16.72
CA ALA A 131 -3.52 -0.02 15.62
C ALA A 131 -2.22 0.67 16.03
N TYR A 132 -1.18 0.51 15.22
CA TYR A 132 0.09 1.20 15.32
C TYR A 132 0.19 2.19 14.17
N ILE A 133 0.36 3.47 14.51
CA ILE A 133 0.55 4.56 13.57
C ILE A 133 2.00 5.01 13.66
N LYS A 134 2.68 5.00 12.52
CA LYS A 134 4.03 5.50 12.35
C LYS A 134 3.98 6.86 11.68
N LYS A 135 4.52 7.88 12.35
CA LYS A 135 4.74 9.21 11.77
C LYS A 135 6.22 9.53 11.89
N ASP A 136 6.88 9.66 10.74
CA ASP A 136 8.34 9.75 10.64
C ASP A 136 9.04 8.56 11.32
N THR A 137 9.71 8.79 12.46
CA THR A 137 10.39 7.76 13.25
C THR A 137 9.65 7.41 14.55
N VAL A 138 8.49 8.03 14.80
CA VAL A 138 7.73 7.87 16.04
C VAL A 138 6.56 6.93 15.81
N PHE A 139 6.39 5.99 16.73
CA PHE A 139 5.27 5.06 16.76
C PHE A 139 4.32 5.43 17.89
N THR A 140 3.02 5.39 17.60
CA THR A 140 1.95 5.52 18.59
C THR A 140 0.97 4.37 18.38
N ASP A 141 0.45 3.81 19.46
CA ASP A 141 -0.53 2.74 19.39
C ASP A 141 -1.88 3.15 20.00
N ASN A 142 -2.95 2.55 19.50
CA ASN A 142 -4.31 2.71 20.02
C ASN A 142 -5.05 1.37 19.94
N ASN A 143 -5.72 0.98 21.02
CA ASN A 143 -6.64 -0.16 20.98
C ASN A 143 -7.92 0.27 20.26
N LEU A 144 -8.36 -0.50 19.27
CA LEU A 144 -9.63 -0.28 18.57
C LEU A 144 -10.75 -1.08 19.26
N ASN A 145 -11.98 -0.57 19.19
CA ASN A 145 -13.13 -1.22 19.81
C ASN A 145 -13.74 -2.27 18.88
N SER A 146 -13.64 -2.07 17.58
CA SER A 146 -14.20 -2.96 16.56
C SER A 146 -13.39 -2.95 15.26
N LEU A 147 -13.66 -3.92 14.38
CA LEU A 147 -13.09 -3.91 13.03
C LEU A 147 -13.61 -2.73 12.19
N GLU A 148 -14.79 -2.19 12.51
CA GLU A 148 -15.37 -1.02 11.82
C GLU A 148 -14.58 0.28 12.06
N ASP A 149 -13.68 0.28 13.04
CA ASP A 149 -12.75 1.39 13.28
C ASP A 149 -11.56 1.38 12.30
N ILE A 150 -11.37 0.31 11.51
CA ILE A 150 -10.24 0.16 10.57
C ILE A 150 -10.43 0.96 9.27
N PRO A 151 -11.59 0.93 8.57
CA PRO A 151 -11.80 1.68 7.34
C PRO A 151 -11.45 3.18 7.40
N PRO A 152 -11.84 3.92 8.47
CA PRO A 152 -11.46 5.33 8.59
C PRO A 152 -9.93 5.57 8.58
N LEU A 153 -9.14 4.66 9.14
CA LEU A 153 -7.67 4.76 9.14
C LEU A 153 -7.10 4.65 7.72
N ILE A 154 -7.68 3.77 6.90
CA ILE A 154 -7.24 3.54 5.52
C ILE A 154 -7.61 4.74 4.64
N LEU A 155 -8.83 5.26 4.78
CA LEU A 155 -9.32 6.40 3.98
C LEU A 155 -8.48 7.67 4.21
N GLN A 156 -8.01 7.91 5.44
CA GLN A 156 -7.10 9.03 5.72
C GLN A 156 -5.80 8.94 4.93
N SER A 157 -5.23 7.74 4.77
CA SER A 157 -4.03 7.50 3.98
C SER A 157 -4.31 7.63 2.47
N SER A 158 -5.47 7.12 2.01
CA SER A 158 -5.91 7.19 0.61
C SER A 158 -6.01 8.63 0.07
N ASN A 159 -6.50 9.57 0.89
CA ASN A 159 -6.64 10.99 0.49
C ASN A 159 -5.32 11.63 0.02
N LYS A 160 -4.18 11.19 0.54
CA LYS A 160 -2.86 11.66 0.10
C LYS A 160 -2.55 11.21 -1.34
N LEU A 161 -2.96 9.99 -1.71
CA LEU A 161 -2.79 9.46 -3.05
C LEU A 161 -3.71 10.17 -4.05
N ASP A 162 -4.94 10.51 -3.66
CA ASP A 162 -5.87 11.29 -4.51
C ASP A 162 -5.30 12.66 -4.86
N LYS A 163 -4.69 13.33 -3.88
CA LYS A 163 -3.97 14.59 -4.13
C LYS A 163 -2.87 14.40 -5.17
N ASN A 164 -2.10 13.32 -5.09
CA ASN A 164 -0.99 13.08 -6.02
C ASN A 164 -1.50 12.79 -7.44
N LEU A 165 -2.61 12.08 -7.57
CA LEU A 165 -3.26 11.85 -8.88
C LEU A 165 -3.76 13.17 -9.48
N LEU A 166 -4.38 14.04 -8.68
CA LEU A 166 -4.80 15.37 -9.14
C LEU A 166 -3.61 16.23 -9.60
N GLU A 167 -2.50 16.22 -8.86
CA GLU A 167 -1.29 16.92 -9.29
C GLU A 167 -0.68 16.29 -10.56
N PHE A 168 -0.79 14.97 -10.72
CA PHE A 168 -0.38 14.30 -11.95
C PHE A 168 -1.17 14.79 -13.16
N GLU A 169 -2.50 14.86 -13.06
CA GLU A 169 -3.36 15.39 -14.13
C GLU A 169 -3.01 16.83 -14.50
N LYS A 170 -2.75 17.69 -13.51
CA LYS A 170 -2.29 19.07 -13.76
C LYS A 170 -0.94 19.08 -14.49
N ALA A 171 0.01 18.25 -14.07
CA ALA A 171 1.34 18.18 -14.69
C ALA A 171 1.29 17.63 -16.12
N VAL A 172 0.38 16.68 -16.41
CA VAL A 172 0.09 16.18 -17.77
C VAL A 172 -0.48 17.30 -18.65
N ASN A 173 -1.22 18.24 -18.06
CA ASN A 173 -1.71 19.44 -18.72
C ASN A 173 -0.71 20.61 -18.70
N GLY A 174 0.57 20.35 -18.37
CA GLY A 174 1.66 21.32 -18.48
C GLY A 174 1.92 22.18 -17.24
N SER A 175 1.28 21.88 -16.10
CA SER A 175 1.60 22.54 -14.82
C SER A 175 3.02 22.16 -14.37
N PHE A 176 3.95 23.11 -14.46
CA PHE A 176 5.32 22.91 -13.98
C PHE A 176 5.38 22.79 -12.45
N ASP A 177 4.59 23.56 -11.71
CA ASP A 177 4.56 23.47 -10.23
C ASP A 177 4.11 22.09 -9.75
N SER A 178 3.10 21.51 -10.42
CA SER A 178 2.63 20.16 -10.13
C SER A 178 3.69 19.11 -10.51
N PHE A 179 4.41 19.33 -11.61
CA PHE A 179 5.56 18.49 -11.97
C PHE A 179 6.66 18.54 -10.90
N VAL A 180 7.05 19.73 -10.43
CA VAL A 180 8.03 19.93 -9.34
C VAL A 180 7.58 19.20 -8.08
N TYR A 181 6.30 19.35 -7.71
CA TYR A 181 5.71 18.65 -6.56
C TYR A 181 5.91 17.13 -6.67
N LEU A 182 5.50 16.54 -7.80
CA LEU A 182 5.59 15.09 -8.02
C LEU A 182 7.04 14.60 -8.11
N VAL A 183 7.93 15.36 -8.73
CA VAL A 183 9.36 15.03 -8.79
C VAL A 183 9.98 15.04 -7.40
N ASN A 184 9.59 15.97 -6.53
CA ASN A 184 10.04 15.96 -5.13
C ASN A 184 9.52 14.75 -4.34
N GLN A 185 8.33 14.23 -4.68
CA GLN A 185 7.78 13.01 -4.08
C GLN A 185 8.44 11.73 -4.62
N TYR A 186 8.61 11.63 -5.94
CA TYR A 186 8.89 10.36 -6.63
C TYR A 186 10.23 10.31 -7.38
N GLY A 187 10.84 11.46 -7.66
CA GLY A 187 12.00 11.59 -8.55
C GLY A 187 13.37 11.62 -7.85
N LYS A 188 13.42 11.60 -6.52
CA LYS A 188 14.68 11.65 -5.75
C LYS A 188 15.56 10.42 -5.96
N TYR A 189 14.95 9.26 -6.21
CA TYR A 189 15.64 7.98 -6.36
C TYR A 189 15.28 7.31 -7.68
N LYS A 190 16.05 6.31 -8.11
CA LYS A 190 15.80 5.51 -9.32
C LYS A 190 14.56 4.60 -9.22
N LEU A 191 13.81 4.66 -8.13
CA LEU A 191 12.70 3.75 -7.87
C LEU A 191 11.57 3.96 -8.88
N ASN A 192 11.31 5.20 -9.27
CA ASN A 192 10.27 5.53 -10.25
C ASN A 192 10.90 6.02 -11.55
N ARG A 193 10.32 5.62 -12.67
CA ARG A 193 10.58 6.17 -14.00
C ARG A 193 9.64 7.33 -14.24
N ILE A 194 10.20 8.54 -14.34
CA ILE A 194 9.45 9.75 -14.65
C ILE A 194 9.68 10.09 -16.13
N VAL A 195 8.59 10.10 -16.90
CA VAL A 195 8.61 10.42 -18.33
C VAL A 195 7.96 11.77 -18.54
N PHE A 196 8.66 12.69 -19.21
CA PHE A 196 8.18 14.05 -19.46
C PHE A 196 8.61 14.53 -20.85
N ARG A 197 8.02 15.64 -21.32
CA ARG A 197 8.38 16.27 -22.59
C ARG A 197 8.88 17.69 -22.37
N LEU A 198 9.82 18.07 -23.23
CA LEU A 198 10.31 19.44 -23.36
C LEU A 198 9.83 20.03 -24.69
N LYS A 199 9.65 21.35 -24.71
CA LYS A 199 9.31 22.12 -25.90
C LYS A 199 10.42 21.96 -26.94
N GLY A 200 10.04 21.64 -28.18
CA GLY A 200 10.97 21.43 -29.28
C GLY A 200 11.57 20.02 -29.37
N GLU A 201 11.40 19.19 -28.35
CA GLU A 201 11.83 17.79 -28.40
C GLU A 201 10.76 16.88 -29.03
N GLN A 202 11.20 16.01 -29.95
CA GLN A 202 10.28 15.09 -30.64
C GLN A 202 9.88 13.90 -29.76
N LEU A 203 10.78 13.45 -28.88
CA LEU A 203 10.60 12.25 -28.07
C LEU A 203 10.50 12.60 -26.58
N PRO A 204 9.67 11.87 -25.81
CA PRO A 204 9.66 11.98 -24.36
C PRO A 204 11.00 11.56 -23.74
N ILE A 205 11.36 12.24 -22.65
CA ILE A 205 12.57 12.00 -21.88
C ILE A 205 12.21 11.14 -20.67
N VAL A 206 13.02 10.11 -20.41
CA VAL A 206 12.93 9.27 -19.22
C VAL A 206 14.02 9.68 -18.24
N GLY A 207 13.64 10.41 -17.20
CA GLY A 207 14.58 10.93 -16.20
C GLY A 207 14.54 10.17 -14.86
N SER A 208 15.60 10.30 -14.09
CA SER A 208 15.73 9.83 -12.71
C SER A 208 16.65 10.78 -11.92
N PHE A 209 16.65 10.69 -10.58
CA PHE A 209 17.54 11.49 -9.71
C PHE A 209 17.46 13.00 -9.95
N PHE A 210 16.24 13.52 -9.99
CA PHE A 210 15.99 14.91 -10.32
C PHE A 210 16.48 15.87 -9.22
N LYS A 211 16.97 17.03 -9.63
CA LYS A 211 17.37 18.14 -8.75
C LYS A 211 16.96 19.47 -9.36
N PHE A 212 16.52 20.39 -8.52
CA PHE A 212 16.18 21.75 -8.92
C PHE A 212 17.24 22.71 -8.39
N GLN A 213 17.85 23.50 -9.28
CA GLN A 213 18.85 24.50 -8.92
C GLN A 213 18.89 25.61 -9.97
N ASP A 214 18.93 26.88 -9.56
CA ASP A 214 19.15 28.05 -10.42
C ASP A 214 18.23 28.09 -11.66
N ASN A 215 16.92 27.88 -11.46
CA ASN A 215 15.89 27.78 -12.51
C ASN A 215 16.10 26.66 -13.55
N LYS A 216 16.96 25.68 -13.22
CA LYS A 216 17.21 24.51 -14.04
C LYS A 216 16.79 23.24 -13.34
N LEU A 217 16.23 22.34 -14.13
CA LEU A 217 15.97 20.96 -13.74
C LEU A 217 17.14 20.11 -14.21
N TYR A 218 17.83 19.48 -13.27
CA TYR A 218 18.86 18.48 -13.56
C TYR A 218 18.26 17.10 -13.37
N TYR A 219 18.59 16.17 -14.26
CA TYR A 219 18.14 14.79 -14.18
C TYR A 219 19.16 13.86 -14.85
N ASP A 220 19.15 12.61 -14.43
CA ASP A 220 19.97 11.56 -15.01
C ASP A 220 19.13 10.78 -16.02
N ILE A 221 19.71 10.54 -17.19
CA ILE A 221 19.21 9.56 -18.17
C ILE A 221 20.14 8.35 -18.18
N TYR A 222 19.56 7.19 -18.51
CA TYR A 222 20.29 5.93 -18.65
C TYR A 222 20.16 5.41 -20.08
N PHE A 223 21.29 5.19 -20.73
CA PHE A 223 21.36 4.54 -22.04
C PHE A 223 22.41 3.43 -21.96
N GLN A 224 22.01 2.17 -22.20
CA GLN A 224 22.91 1.01 -22.10
C GLN A 224 23.72 0.99 -20.78
N ASP A 225 23.04 1.25 -19.66
CA ASP A 225 23.62 1.37 -18.31
C ASP A 225 24.64 2.49 -18.09
N VAL A 226 24.90 3.32 -19.10
CA VAL A 226 25.68 4.54 -18.95
C VAL A 226 24.80 5.67 -18.43
N LYS A 227 25.19 6.21 -17.27
CA LYS A 227 24.56 7.36 -16.64
C LYS A 227 25.05 8.65 -17.32
N LYS A 228 24.12 9.48 -17.81
CA LYS A 228 24.43 10.83 -18.30
C LYS A 228 23.52 11.84 -17.62
N GLN A 229 24.11 12.83 -16.95
CA GLN A 229 23.37 13.96 -16.42
C GLN A 229 23.00 14.92 -17.55
N GLN A 230 21.76 15.40 -17.53
CA GLN A 230 21.24 16.43 -18.40
C GLN A 230 20.57 17.52 -17.57
N SER A 231 20.29 18.65 -18.22
CA SER A 231 19.48 19.70 -17.64
C SER A 231 18.65 20.43 -18.69
N CYS A 232 17.57 21.06 -18.23
CA CYS A 232 16.73 21.95 -19.02
C CYS A 232 16.27 23.13 -18.17
N ASP A 233 15.91 24.23 -18.82
CA ASP A 233 15.30 25.36 -18.12
C ASP A 233 13.84 25.04 -17.78
N PHE A 234 13.33 25.59 -16.68
CA PHE A 234 11.94 25.35 -16.27
C PHE A 234 10.92 25.74 -17.34
N GLN A 235 11.21 26.79 -18.10
CA GLN A 235 10.37 27.27 -19.20
C GLN A 235 10.27 26.28 -20.37
N ASP A 236 11.22 25.35 -20.50
CA ASP A 236 11.25 24.37 -21.57
C ASP A 236 10.33 23.18 -21.28
N PHE A 237 9.86 23.03 -20.04
CA PHE A 237 8.89 21.99 -19.69
C PHE A 237 7.61 22.16 -20.53
N GLU A 238 7.20 21.07 -21.19
CA GLU A 238 5.93 21.01 -21.92
C GLU A 238 4.87 20.34 -21.04
N LYS A 239 5.13 19.10 -20.62
CA LYS A 239 4.20 18.30 -19.80
C LYS A 239 4.84 17.05 -19.23
N LEU A 240 4.22 16.53 -18.17
CA LEU A 240 4.47 15.18 -17.69
C LEU A 240 3.74 14.16 -18.59
N VAL A 241 4.32 12.98 -18.75
CA VAL A 241 3.73 11.86 -19.51
C VAL A 241 3.33 10.74 -18.58
N SER A 242 4.24 10.29 -17.71
CA SER A 242 3.96 9.19 -16.79
C SER A 242 4.91 9.17 -15.60
N ILE A 243 4.47 8.58 -14.49
CA ILE A 243 5.31 8.18 -13.35
C ILE A 243 4.97 6.72 -13.03
N ILE A 244 5.93 5.82 -13.25
CA ILE A 244 5.71 4.37 -13.14
C ILE A 244 6.85 3.73 -12.33
N TYR A 245 6.50 2.83 -11.42
CA TYR A 245 7.43 1.94 -10.72
C TYR A 245 7.97 0.84 -11.65
#